data_AF-A0A8T7HNB1-F1
#
_entry.id   AF-A0A8T7HNB1-F1
#
_cell.length_a   1.000
_cell.length_b   1.000
_cell.length_c   1.000
_cell.angle_alpha   90.00
_cell.angle_beta   90.00
_cell.angle_gamma   90.00
#
_symmetry.space_group_name_H-M   'P 1'
#
loop_
_entity.id
_entity.type
_entity.pdbx_description
1 polymer ?
#
loop_
_entity_poly.entity_id
_entity_poly.type
_entity_poly.pdbx_seq_one_letter_code
_entity_poly.pdbx_strand_id
1 'polypeptide(L)'
;YVFKSDFEGTVNIYLRVSDDGLHHDGSRNVTFVIDDTILPYNHKSTNYVKEGKFWGWETLGQAKIRKGENIIQIRRENRYGAAFTMDKFVLSETELRLQ
;
A
#
# COMPACT_ATOMS: atom_id res chain seq x y z
N TYR A 1 -6.24 -9.74 5.80
CA TYR A 1 -5.07 -10.34 6.46
C TYR A 1 -5.09 -9.95 7.93
N VAL A 2 -4.82 -10.90 8.82
CA VAL A 2 -4.80 -10.66 10.27
C VAL A 2 -3.35 -10.81 10.73
N PHE A 3 -2.86 -9.87 11.54
CA PHE A 3 -1.50 -9.92 12.08
C PHE A 3 -1.47 -9.56 13.56
N LYS A 4 -0.46 -10.05 14.27
CA LYS A 4 -0.23 -9.73 15.68
C LYS A 4 0.96 -8.80 15.81
N SER A 5 0.83 -7.81 16.69
CA SER A 5 1.85 -6.81 16.97
C SER A 5 2.09 -6.70 18.47
N ASP A 6 3.34 -6.70 18.91
CA ASP A 6 3.70 -6.31 20.28
C ASP A 6 3.87 -4.78 20.43
N PHE A 7 3.88 -4.08 19.30
CA PHE A 7 3.95 -2.63 19.18
C PHE A 7 2.55 -1.99 19.22
N GLU A 8 2.47 -0.82 19.84
CA GLU A 8 1.32 0.07 19.82
C GLU A 8 1.79 1.48 19.46
N GLY A 9 1.17 2.09 18.45
CA GLY A 9 1.56 3.41 17.97
C GLY A 9 1.19 3.68 16.53
N THR A 10 1.71 4.77 15.97
CA THR A 10 1.48 5.13 14.56
C THR A 10 2.67 4.71 13.71
N VAL A 11 2.41 4.05 12.58
CA VAL A 11 3.43 3.60 11.63
C VAL A 11 3.17 4.16 10.25
N ASN A 12 4.24 4.40 9.50
CA ASN A 12 4.17 4.61 8.06
C ASN A 12 3.97 3.28 7.34
N ILE A 13 3.18 3.30 6.27
CA ILE A 13 2.85 2.13 5.48
C ILE A 13 3.38 2.30 4.08
N TYR A 14 4.06 1.26 3.62
CA TYR A 14 4.69 1.23 2.32
C TYR A 14 4.25 -0.01 1.54
N LEU A 15 4.01 0.21 0.25
CA LEU A 15 3.60 -0.81 -0.70
C LEU A 15 4.69 -0.98 -1.73
N ARG A 16 5.00 -2.23 -2.07
CA ARG A 16 5.81 -2.54 -3.25
C ARG A 16 4.88 -2.97 -4.37
N VAL A 17 4.78 -2.13 -5.39
CA VAL A 17 3.84 -2.29 -6.49
C VAL A 17 4.54 -2.42 -7.83
N SER A 18 3.92 -3.14 -8.74
CA SER A 18 4.31 -3.25 -10.14
C SER A 18 3.09 -2.99 -11.01
N ASP A 19 3.29 -2.23 -12.07
CA ASP A 19 2.24 -1.95 -13.03
C ASP A 19 2.81 -1.85 -14.46
N ASP A 20 1.94 -2.07 -15.46
CA ASP A 20 2.20 -1.98 -16.89
C ASP A 20 2.56 -0.56 -17.36
N GLY A 21 2.33 0.45 -16.53
CA GLY A 21 2.62 1.85 -16.84
C GLY A 21 1.65 2.48 -17.83
N LEU A 22 0.51 1.85 -18.14
CA LEU A 22 -0.41 2.30 -19.19
C LEU A 22 -1.58 3.16 -18.67
N HIS A 23 -1.75 3.28 -17.35
CA HIS A 23 -2.91 3.93 -16.72
C HIS A 23 -2.52 5.06 -15.74
N HIS A 24 -2.04 6.17 -16.30
CA HIS A 24 -1.56 7.33 -15.53
C HIS A 24 -2.68 8.17 -14.86
N ASP A 25 -3.94 7.85 -15.11
CA ASP A 25 -5.10 8.68 -14.75
C ASP A 25 -5.56 8.54 -13.29
N GLY A 26 -4.98 7.60 -12.54
CA GLY A 26 -5.42 7.36 -11.17
C GLY A 26 -6.78 6.64 -11.08
N SER A 27 -7.20 5.98 -12.17
CA SER A 27 -8.46 5.24 -12.19
C SER A 27 -8.39 3.90 -11.47
N ARG A 28 -7.20 3.47 -11.01
CA ARG A 28 -6.95 2.16 -10.39
C ARG A 28 -6.94 2.26 -8.87
N ASN A 29 -8.07 2.67 -8.30
CA ASN A 29 -8.19 2.93 -6.87
C ASN A 29 -8.47 1.67 -6.04
N VAL A 30 -7.83 1.57 -4.89
CA VAL A 30 -8.24 0.67 -3.81
C VAL A 30 -8.24 1.42 -2.48
N THR A 31 -8.96 0.89 -1.51
CA THR A 31 -8.96 1.41 -0.14
C THR A 31 -8.32 0.38 0.78
N PHE A 32 -7.27 0.79 1.48
CA PHE A 32 -6.71 0.00 2.55
C PHE A 32 -7.42 0.37 3.85
N VAL A 33 -7.81 -0.65 4.62
CA VAL A 33 -8.42 -0.49 5.94
C VAL A 33 -7.56 -1.27 6.93
N ILE A 34 -6.95 -0.56 7.87
CA ILE A 34 -6.13 -1.15 8.94
C ILE A 34 -6.82 -0.83 10.25
N ASP A 35 -7.49 -1.82 10.81
CA ASP A 35 -8.46 -1.64 11.90
C ASP A 35 -9.45 -0.52 11.57
N ASP A 36 -9.38 0.61 12.28
CA ASP A 36 -10.24 1.77 12.11
C ASP A 36 -9.66 2.85 11.17
N THR A 37 -8.44 2.64 10.66
CA THR A 37 -7.76 3.58 9.75
C THR A 37 -8.09 3.27 8.30
N ILE A 38 -8.69 4.25 7.60
CA ILE A 38 -9.03 4.15 6.18
C ILE A 38 -8.02 4.96 5.36
N LEU A 39 -7.34 4.30 4.43
CA LEU A 39 -6.31 4.88 3.59
C LEU A 39 -6.68 4.71 2.11
N PRO A 40 -7.17 5.78 1.45
CA PRO A 40 -7.42 5.73 0.01
C PRO A 40 -6.08 5.65 -0.72
N TYR A 41 -5.96 4.68 -1.62
CA TYR A 41 -4.81 4.53 -2.50
C TYR A 41 -5.22 4.82 -3.93
N ASN A 42 -4.77 5.96 -4.42
CA ASN A 42 -4.94 6.36 -5.81
C ASN A 42 -3.69 5.98 -6.61
N HIS A 43 -3.71 4.77 -7.16
CA HIS A 43 -2.58 4.26 -7.93
C HIS A 43 -2.46 5.03 -9.25
N LYS A 44 -1.34 5.72 -9.41
CA LYS A 44 -0.93 6.28 -10.70
C LYS A 44 0.13 5.36 -11.28
N SER A 45 -0.20 4.66 -12.36
CA SER A 45 0.75 3.79 -13.04
C SER A 45 1.99 4.61 -13.38
N THR A 46 3.11 4.20 -12.82
CA THR A 46 4.41 4.76 -13.15
C THR A 46 5.24 3.63 -13.71
N ASN A 47 5.87 3.84 -14.85
CA ASN A 47 6.73 2.82 -15.43
C ASN A 47 8.02 2.77 -14.59
N TYR A 48 8.01 2.00 -13.50
CA TYR A 48 9.13 1.85 -12.59
C TYR A 48 10.22 1.01 -13.25
N VAL A 49 10.86 1.48 -14.32
CA VAL A 49 11.99 0.78 -14.93
C VAL A 49 13.25 1.16 -14.15
N LYS A 50 13.57 0.38 -13.12
CA LYS A 50 14.88 0.42 -12.47
C LYS A 50 15.55 -0.93 -12.67
N GLU A 51 16.68 -0.94 -13.38
CA GLU A 51 17.46 -2.16 -13.68
C GLU A 51 16.66 -3.29 -14.37
N GLY A 52 15.68 -2.94 -15.21
CA GLY A 52 14.85 -3.92 -15.93
C GLY A 52 13.76 -4.60 -15.09
N LYS A 53 13.51 -4.12 -13.86
CA LYS A 53 12.45 -4.62 -12.99
C LYS A 53 11.38 -3.55 -12.82
N PHE A 54 10.11 -3.92 -13.05
CA PHE A 54 8.94 -3.03 -13.01
C PHE A 54 8.37 -2.82 -11.60
N TRP A 55 9.22 -2.71 -10.56
CA TRP A 55 8.77 -2.62 -9.16
C TRP A 55 9.16 -1.30 -8.51
N GLY A 56 8.19 -0.60 -7.96
CA GLY A 56 8.37 0.63 -7.18
C GLY A 56 7.90 0.48 -5.74
N TRP A 57 8.47 1.29 -4.85
CA TRP A 57 7.92 1.49 -3.51
C TRP A 57 7.09 2.76 -3.49
N GLU A 58 5.91 2.69 -2.88
CA GLU A 58 5.01 3.81 -2.68
C GLU A 58 4.63 3.93 -1.21
N THR A 59 4.50 5.17 -0.73
CA THR A 59 3.98 5.47 0.61
C THR A 59 2.46 5.55 0.54
N LEU A 60 1.78 4.69 1.30
CA LEU A 60 0.32 4.70 1.39
C LEU A 60 -0.18 5.76 2.38
N GLY A 61 0.54 5.95 3.49
CA GLY A 61 0.14 6.85 4.57
C GLY A 61 0.51 6.28 5.93
N GLN A 62 -0.19 6.73 6.97
CA GLN A 62 0.02 6.31 8.34
C GLN A 62 -1.22 5.61 8.92
N ALA A 63 -1.02 4.57 9.73
CA ALA A 63 -2.09 3.96 10.52
C ALA A 63 -1.68 3.73 11.97
N LYS A 64 -2.69 3.70 12.83
CA LYS A 64 -2.52 3.30 14.23
C LYS A 64 -2.57 1.79 14.33
N ILE A 65 -1.54 1.22 14.93
CA ILE A 65 -1.41 -0.21 15.24
C ILE A 65 -1.66 -0.38 16.73
N ARG A 66 -2.46 -1.37 17.08
CA ARG A 66 -2.75 -1.74 18.47
C ARG A 66 -1.88 -2.92 18.88
N LYS A 67 -1.57 -3.00 20.17
CA LYS A 67 -0.97 -4.22 20.71
C LYS A 67 -1.97 -5.37 20.59
N GLY A 68 -1.50 -6.54 20.15
CA GLY A 68 -2.34 -7.70 19.89
C GLY A 68 -2.73 -7.81 18.41
N GLU A 69 -3.98 -8.19 18.16
CA GLU A 69 -4.47 -8.52 16.81
C GLU A 69 -4.93 -7.27 16.05
N ASN A 70 -4.49 -7.15 14.81
CA ASN A 70 -4.85 -6.09 13.87
C ASN A 70 -5.27 -6.72 12.54
N ILE A 71 -6.16 -6.04 11.81
CA ILE A 71 -6.71 -6.51 10.55
C ILE A 71 -6.39 -5.53 9.44
N ILE A 72 -5.81 -6.03 8.35
CA ILE A 72 -5.61 -5.31 7.09
C ILE A 72 -6.60 -5.85 6.06
N GLN A 73 -7.40 -4.95 5.49
CA GLN A 73 -8.29 -5.24 4.38
C GLN A 73 -7.93 -4.34 3.20
N ILE A 74 -7.92 -4.92 2.00
CA ILE A 74 -7.81 -4.16 0.76
C ILE A 74 -9.16 -4.29 0.06
N ARG A 75 -9.84 -3.16 -0.09
CA ARG A 75 -11.16 -3.08 -0.69
C ARG A 75 -11.02 -2.46 -2.07
N ARG A 76 -11.54 -3.15 -3.08
CA ARG A 76 -11.66 -2.61 -4.43
C ARG A 76 -13.07 -2.06 -4.60
N GLU A 77 -13.18 -0.83 -5.11
CA GLU A 77 -14.49 -0.32 -5.52
C GLU A 77 -14.84 -0.91 -6.88
N ASN A 78 -16.02 -1.54 -6.98
CA ASN A 78 -16.48 -2.27 -8.17
C ASN A 78 -16.51 -1.45 -9.48
N ARG A 79 -16.39 -0.12 -9.40
CA ARG A 79 -16.41 0.79 -10.54
C ARG A 79 -15.06 0.91 -11.25
N TYR A 80 -13.97 0.47 -10.62
CA TYR A 80 -12.62 0.67 -11.14
C TYR A 80 -11.96 -0.63 -11.59
N GLY A 81 -11.38 -0.59 -12.79
CA GLY A 81 -10.49 -1.61 -13.34
C GLY A 81 -9.12 -1.59 -12.66
N ALA A 82 -9.01 -1.87 -11.35
CA ALA A 82 -7.71 -1.94 -10.71
C ALA A 82 -6.91 -3.15 -11.23
N ALA A 83 -5.77 -2.87 -11.88
CA ALA A 83 -4.80 -3.87 -12.33
C ALA A 83 -3.40 -3.36 -11.99
N PHE A 84 -3.02 -3.44 -10.71
CA PHE A 84 -1.62 -3.35 -10.30
C PHE A 84 -1.31 -4.59 -9.46
N THR A 85 -0.06 -5.02 -9.46
CA THR A 85 0.40 -6.15 -8.65
C THR A 85 1.09 -5.61 -7.41
N MET A 86 0.76 -6.14 -6.24
CA MET A 86 1.43 -5.82 -4.98
C MET A 86 2.25 -7.03 -4.50
N ASP A 87 3.52 -6.82 -4.19
CA ASP A 87 4.45 -7.87 -3.71
C ASP A 87 4.69 -7.77 -2.20
N LYS A 88 4.92 -6.55 -1.69
CA LYS A 88 5.27 -6.33 -0.28
C LYS A 88 4.44 -5.23 0.35
N PHE A 89 4.22 -5.41 1.64
CA PHE A 89 3.55 -4.48 2.53
C PHE A 89 4.41 -4.31 3.77
N VAL A 90 4.84 -3.09 4.07
CA VAL A 90 5.75 -2.80 5.19
C VAL A 90 5.14 -1.75 6.11
N LEU A 91 5.20 -2.04 7.40
CA LEU A 91 4.87 -1.12 8.49
C LEU A 91 6.19 -0.68 9.13
N SER A 92 6.42 0.62 9.23
CA SER A 92 7.66 1.16 9.80
C SER A 92 7.39 2.37 10.68
N GLU A 93 8.01 2.41 11.85
CA GLU A 93 8.00 3.57 12.75
C GLU A 93 8.78 4.76 12.17
N THR A 94 9.73 4.49 11.28
CA THR A 94 10.57 5.50 10.62
C THR A 94 10.29 5.60 9.14
N GLU A 95 10.65 6.72 8.52
CA GLU A 95 10.57 6.82 7.06
C GLU A 95 11.54 5.85 6.40
N LEU A 96 11.02 4.98 5.52
CA LEU A 96 11.89 4.16 4.69
C LEU A 96 12.69 5.06 3.75
N ARG A 97 14.02 4.93 3.78
CA ARG A 97 14.88 5.44 2.71
C ARG A 97 14.71 4.53 1.49
N LEU A 98 13.69 4.82 0.70
CA LEU A 98 13.39 4.11 -0.55
C LEU A 98 14.53 4.37 -1.54
N GLN A 99 15.28 3.34 -1.91
CA GLN A 99 16.39 3.42 -2.87
C GLN A 99 15.93 3.19 -4.30
#